data_AF-X0ZYR8-F1
#
_entry.id   AF-X0ZYR8-F1
#
_cell.length_a   1.000
_cell.length_b   1.000
_cell.length_c   1.000
_cell.angle_alpha   90.00
_cell.angle_beta   90.00
_cell.angle_gamma   90.00
#
_symmetry.space_group_name_H-M   'P 1'
#
loop_
_entity.id
_entity.type
_entity.pdbx_description
1 polymer ?
#
loop_
_entity_poly.entity_id
_entity_poly.type
_entity_poly.pdbx_seq_one_letter_code
_entity_poly.pdbx_strand_id
1 'polypeptide(L)'
;MIKTVYASQEHKAIIENYMLMCKEFAKEVASQNKYQNYLEVIETITEYHNNYGNGVRENNWYDWLMIIPINVSVATNGFFAGLETKRNRGIIRAYKVVLNELVIEVVDKIDRLEQINE
;
A
#
# COMPACT_ATOMS: atom_id res chain seq x y z
N MET A 1 7.10 -11.82 6.84
CA MET A 1 6.91 -10.35 6.75
C MET A 1 8.25 -9.66 6.94
N ILE A 2 8.81 -9.24 5.82
CA ILE A 2 9.99 -8.39 5.72
C ILE A 2 9.74 -7.04 6.42
N LYS A 3 10.76 -6.51 7.10
CA LYS A 3 10.72 -5.17 7.68
C LYS A 3 10.84 -4.11 6.58
N THR A 4 9.85 -3.24 6.47
CA THR A 4 9.88 -2.11 5.52
C THR A 4 10.95 -1.09 5.94
N VAL A 5 11.69 -0.58 4.95
CA VAL A 5 12.63 0.54 5.09
C VAL A 5 11.86 1.83 4.82
N TYR A 6 12.18 2.92 5.52
CA TYR A 6 11.47 4.19 5.36
C TYR A 6 12.46 5.35 5.26
N ALA A 7 12.13 6.38 4.48
CA ALA A 7 12.92 7.60 4.38
C ALA A 7 12.97 8.42 5.69
N SER A 8 11.90 8.39 6.48
CA SER A 8 11.78 9.13 7.75
C SER A 8 10.75 8.47 8.68
N GLN A 9 10.65 8.94 9.93
CA GLN A 9 9.58 8.50 10.85
C GLN A 9 8.18 8.92 10.36
N GLU A 10 8.09 10.07 9.68
CA GLU A 10 6.84 10.54 9.11
C GLU A 10 6.41 9.65 7.93
N HIS A 11 7.33 9.32 7.02
CA HIS A 11 7.09 8.37 5.96
C HIS A 11 6.63 7.01 6.50
N LYS A 12 7.27 6.53 7.57
CA LYS A 12 6.86 5.30 8.27
C LYS A 12 5.42 5.37 8.74
N ALA A 13 5.04 6.42 9.45
CA ALA A 13 3.69 6.57 9.99
C ALA A 13 2.62 6.60 8.87
N ILE A 14 2.91 7.31 7.77
CA ILE A 14 2.03 7.37 6.59
C ILE A 14 1.82 5.98 6.00
N ILE A 15 2.91 5.28 5.70
CA ILE A 15 2.87 3.98 5.01
C ILE A 15 2.30 2.87 5.90
N GLU A 16 2.65 2.81 7.18
CA GLU A 16 2.14 1.76 8.09
C GLU A 16 0.63 1.88 8.28
N ASN A 17 0.11 3.10 8.46
CA ASN A 17 -1.33 3.34 8.56
C ASN A 17 -2.05 2.94 7.27
N TYR A 18 -1.51 3.33 6.11
CA TYR A 18 -2.08 2.99 4.81
C TYR A 18 -2.14 1.46 4.57
N MET A 19 -1.01 0.78 4.80
CA MET A 19 -0.94 -0.68 4.65
C MET A 19 -1.86 -1.40 5.63
N LEU A 20 -1.97 -0.91 6.87
CA LEU A 20 -2.88 -1.48 7.87
C LEU A 20 -4.33 -1.43 7.37
N MET A 21 -4.79 -0.27 6.90
CA MET A 21 -6.15 -0.11 6.37
C MET A 21 -6.41 -1.07 5.20
N CYS A 22 -5.47 -1.16 4.25
CA CYS A 22 -5.61 -2.07 3.11
C CYS A 22 -5.66 -3.54 3.54
N LYS A 23 -4.87 -3.94 4.53
CA LYS A 23 -4.87 -5.30 5.10
C LYS A 23 -6.19 -5.60 5.82
N GLU A 24 -6.73 -4.67 6.60
CA GLU A 24 -8.00 -4.87 7.28
C GLU A 24 -9.17 -4.99 6.29
N PHE A 25 -9.21 -4.15 5.24
CA PHE A 25 -10.22 -4.32 4.20
C PHE A 25 -10.15 -5.69 3.53
N ALA A 26 -8.93 -6.14 3.17
CA ALA A 26 -8.72 -7.44 2.55
C ALA A 26 -9.13 -8.59 3.47
N LYS A 27 -8.77 -8.51 4.75
CA LYS A 27 -9.06 -9.53 5.77
C LYS A 27 -10.56 -9.72 5.98
N GLU A 28 -11.33 -8.65 5.97
CA GLU A 28 -12.77 -8.70 6.22
C GLU A 28 -13.55 -9.39 5.10
N VAL A 29 -13.13 -9.20 3.83
CA VAL A 29 -13.87 -9.73 2.67
C VAL A 29 -13.34 -11.05 2.12
N ALA A 30 -12.18 -11.51 2.62
CA ALA A 30 -11.49 -12.70 2.11
C ALA A 30 -11.66 -13.92 3.03
N SER A 31 -11.52 -15.11 2.46
CA SER A 31 -11.21 -16.30 3.25
C SER A 31 -9.76 -16.25 3.74
N GLN A 32 -9.43 -17.02 4.78
CA GLN A 32 -8.07 -17.08 5.34
C GLN A 32 -7.00 -17.34 4.26
N ASN A 33 -7.22 -18.31 3.37
CA ASN A 33 -6.25 -18.63 2.31
C ASN A 33 -6.08 -17.46 1.32
N LYS A 34 -7.17 -16.81 0.92
CA LYS A 34 -7.08 -15.66 0.00
C LYS A 34 -6.42 -14.45 0.66
N TYR A 35 -6.68 -14.22 1.95
CA TYR A 35 -6.01 -13.18 2.72
C TYR A 35 -4.50 -13.46 2.84
N GLN A 36 -4.10 -14.72 3.05
CA GLN A 36 -2.69 -15.09 3.08
C GLN A 36 -2.00 -14.80 1.74
N ASN A 37 -2.62 -15.17 0.62
CA ASN A 37 -2.10 -14.84 -0.72
C ASN A 37 -1.98 -13.32 -0.93
N TYR A 38 -2.91 -12.54 -0.39
CA TYR A 38 -2.82 -11.07 -0.43
C TYR A 38 -1.61 -10.56 0.37
N LEU A 39 -1.35 -11.12 1.57
CA LEU A 39 -0.18 -10.76 2.37
C LEU A 39 1.14 -11.10 1.66
N GLU A 40 1.19 -12.20 0.91
CA GLU A 40 2.35 -12.57 0.08
C GLU A 40 2.61 -11.52 -1.01
N VAL A 41 1.56 -11.01 -1.66
CA VAL A 41 1.69 -9.90 -2.64
C VAL A 41 2.20 -8.62 -1.97
N ILE A 42 1.70 -8.27 -0.78
CA ILE A 42 2.21 -7.12 -0.02
C ILE A 42 3.68 -7.31 0.37
N GLU A 43 4.10 -8.53 0.70
CA GLU A 43 5.49 -8.86 0.99
C GLU A 43 6.38 -8.67 -0.25
N THR A 44 5.93 -9.12 -1.43
CA THR A 44 6.64 -8.88 -2.70
C THR A 44 6.78 -7.38 -3.01
N ILE A 45 5.72 -6.58 -2.81
CA ILE A 45 5.77 -5.12 -2.99
C ILE A 45 6.76 -4.49 -2.01
N THR A 46 6.75 -4.94 -0.76
CA THR A 46 7.66 -4.45 0.30
C THR A 46 9.12 -4.76 -0.04
N GLU A 47 9.41 -5.96 -0.55
CA GLU A 47 10.74 -6.34 -0.98
C GLU A 47 11.22 -5.47 -2.15
N TYR A 48 10.36 -5.26 -3.15
CA TYR A 48 10.67 -4.37 -4.27
C TYR A 48 10.94 -2.94 -3.82
N HIS A 49 10.08 -2.38 -2.96
CA HIS A 49 10.27 -1.05 -2.36
C HIS A 49 11.61 -0.95 -1.63
N ASN A 50 11.94 -1.92 -0.78
CA ASN A 50 13.18 -1.89 0.00
C ASN A 50 14.42 -1.97 -0.91
N ASN A 51 14.39 -2.83 -1.93
CA ASN A 51 15.50 -2.96 -2.88
C ASN A 51 15.69 -1.69 -3.72
N TYR A 52 14.61 -1.04 -4.11
CA TYR A 52 14.67 0.25 -4.80
C TYR A 52 15.31 1.32 -3.89
N GLY A 53 14.91 1.36 -2.62
CA GLY A 53 15.43 2.25 -1.57
C GLY A 53 16.95 2.21 -1.40
N ASN A 54 17.55 1.03 -1.48
CA ASN A 54 19.01 0.84 -1.37
C ASN A 54 19.80 1.53 -2.49
N GLY A 55 19.16 1.82 -3.63
CA GLY A 55 19.77 2.46 -4.80
C GLY A 55 19.35 3.91 -5.00
N VAL A 56 18.68 4.53 -4.04
CA VAL A 56 18.14 5.88 -4.19
C VAL A 56 19.25 6.92 -4.31
N ARG A 57 19.12 7.77 -5.32
CA ARG A 57 19.84 9.03 -5.56
C ARG A 57 18.79 10.15 -5.57
N GLU A 58 19.20 11.42 -5.45
CA GLU A 58 18.24 12.56 -5.34
C GLU A 58 17.11 12.52 -6.39
N ASN A 59 17.42 12.12 -7.63
CA ASN A 59 16.44 12.13 -8.73
C ASN A 59 15.35 11.05 -8.66
N ASN A 60 15.49 10.00 -7.84
CA ASN A 60 14.49 8.92 -7.76
C ASN A 60 13.96 8.69 -6.34
N TRP A 61 14.15 9.66 -5.44
CA TRP A 61 13.66 9.59 -4.08
C TRP A 61 12.13 9.57 -4.03
N TYR A 62 11.47 10.48 -4.75
CA TYR A 62 9.99 10.50 -4.79
C TYR A 62 9.41 9.24 -5.44
N ASP A 63 10.04 8.74 -6.50
CA ASP A 63 9.64 7.48 -7.15
C ASP A 63 9.66 6.33 -6.15
N TRP A 64 10.68 6.27 -5.29
CA TRP A 64 10.78 5.27 -4.24
C TRP A 64 9.61 5.34 -3.24
N LEU A 65 9.32 6.54 -2.70
CA LEU A 65 8.24 6.74 -1.73
C LEU A 65 6.88 6.30 -2.29
N MET A 66 6.68 6.49 -3.59
CA MET A 66 5.42 6.21 -4.27
C MET A 66 5.21 4.72 -4.61
N ILE A 67 6.23 3.86 -4.49
CA ILE A 67 6.13 2.43 -4.81
C ILE A 67 5.03 1.76 -4.00
N ILE A 68 5.03 1.92 -2.66
CA ILE A 68 4.03 1.25 -1.81
C ILE A 68 2.62 1.78 -2.08
N PRO A 69 2.35 3.11 -2.05
CA PRO A 69 1.01 3.65 -2.33
C PRO A 69 0.41 3.14 -3.64
N ILE A 70 1.19 3.20 -4.73
CA ILE A 70 0.72 2.80 -6.07
C ILE A 70 0.47 1.30 -6.12
N ASN A 71 1.47 0.49 -5.77
CA ASN A 71 1.39 -0.96 -5.98
C ASN A 71 0.39 -1.60 -5.02
N VAL A 72 0.29 -1.14 -3.78
CA VAL A 72 -0.72 -1.64 -2.84
C VAL A 72 -2.11 -1.25 -3.30
N SER A 73 -2.36 0.00 -3.72
CA SER A 73 -3.68 0.40 -4.25
C SER A 73 -4.13 -0.46 -5.42
N VAL A 74 -3.24 -0.71 -6.39
CA VAL A 74 -3.52 -1.56 -7.55
C VAL A 74 -3.75 -3.01 -7.12
N ALA A 75 -2.90 -3.56 -6.24
CA ALA A 75 -3.03 -4.92 -5.75
C ALA A 75 -4.34 -5.12 -4.97
N THR A 76 -4.72 -4.20 -4.09
CA THR A 76 -5.98 -4.25 -3.33
C THR A 76 -7.19 -4.13 -4.25
N ASN A 77 -7.16 -3.23 -5.24
CA ASN A 77 -8.23 -3.12 -6.24
C ASN A 77 -8.37 -4.40 -7.09
N GLY A 78 -7.26 -4.98 -7.54
CA GLY A 78 -7.24 -6.24 -8.27
C GLY A 78 -7.75 -7.41 -7.41
N PHE A 79 -7.34 -7.46 -6.15
CA PHE A 79 -7.81 -8.45 -5.17
C PHE A 79 -9.32 -8.36 -4.97
N PHE A 80 -9.86 -7.15 -4.80
CA PHE A 80 -11.30 -6.92 -4.73
C PHE A 80 -12.03 -7.35 -6.00
N ALA A 81 -11.48 -7.07 -7.19
CA ALA A 81 -12.07 -7.52 -8.44
C ALA A 81 -12.17 -9.06 -8.52
N GLY A 82 -11.15 -9.78 -8.04
CA GLY A 82 -11.17 -11.24 -7.97
C GLY A 82 -12.02 -11.84 -6.84
N LEU A 83 -12.44 -11.03 -5.86
CA LEU A 83 -13.28 -11.44 -4.73
C LEU A 83 -14.76 -11.07 -4.87
N GLU A 84 -15.10 -10.18 -5.79
CA GLU A 84 -16.46 -9.65 -5.92
C GLU A 84 -17.44 -10.76 -6.34
N THR A 85 -18.51 -10.87 -5.58
CA THR A 85 -19.66 -11.75 -5.82
C THR A 85 -20.95 -10.93 -5.68
N LYS A 86 -22.08 -11.50 -6.11
CA LYS A 86 -23.39 -10.84 -5.92
C LYS A 86 -23.69 -10.51 -4.45
N ARG A 87 -23.19 -11.32 -3.50
CA ARG A 87 -23.47 -11.18 -2.06
C ARG A 87 -22.64 -10.09 -1.38
N ASN A 88 -21.37 -9.93 -1.74
CA ASN A 88 -20.44 -8.99 -1.09
C ASN A 88 -20.12 -7.74 -1.94
N ARG A 89 -20.74 -7.56 -3.10
CA ARG A 89 -20.46 -6.40 -3.97
C ARG A 89 -20.66 -5.05 -3.29
N GLY A 90 -21.64 -4.93 -2.38
CA GLY A 90 -21.92 -3.67 -1.68
C GLY A 90 -20.73 -3.22 -0.85
N ILE A 91 -20.23 -4.10 0.02
CA ILE A 91 -19.08 -3.83 0.89
C ILE A 91 -17.80 -3.63 0.08
N ILE A 92 -17.55 -4.47 -0.95
CA ILE A 92 -16.37 -4.31 -1.81
C ILE A 92 -16.36 -2.96 -2.51
N ARG A 93 -17.52 -2.49 -3.02
CA ARG A 93 -17.61 -1.19 -3.67
C ARG A 93 -17.38 -0.04 -2.70
N ALA A 94 -17.90 -0.14 -1.47
CA ALA A 94 -17.62 0.84 -0.44
C ALA A 94 -16.10 0.89 -0.14
N TYR A 95 -15.45 -0.26 0.01
CA TYR A 95 -14.00 -0.32 0.25
C TYR A 95 -13.16 0.19 -0.91
N LYS A 96 -13.60 0.00 -2.17
CA LYS A 96 -12.95 0.64 -3.33
C LYS A 96 -13.01 2.16 -3.27
N VAL A 97 -14.14 2.73 -2.88
CA VAL A 97 -14.28 4.19 -2.72
C VAL A 97 -13.32 4.68 -1.63
N VAL A 98 -13.34 4.04 -0.46
CA VAL A 98 -12.45 4.43 0.66
C VAL A 98 -10.97 4.24 0.29
N LEU A 99 -10.60 3.15 -0.37
CA LEU A 99 -9.23 2.91 -0.84
C LEU A 99 -8.74 4.02 -1.78
N ASN A 100 -9.60 4.50 -2.67
CA ASN A 100 -9.26 5.58 -3.60
C ASN A 100 -9.02 6.91 -2.88
N GLU A 101 -9.86 7.26 -1.91
CA GLU A 101 -9.64 8.46 -1.09
C GLU A 101 -8.36 8.32 -0.24
N LEU A 102 -8.12 7.15 0.35
CA LEU A 102 -6.94 6.89 1.17
C LEU A 102 -5.65 7.00 0.38
N VAL A 103 -5.59 6.47 -0.85
CA VAL A 103 -4.36 6.59 -1.65
C VAL A 103 -4.08 8.04 -2.03
N ILE A 104 -5.12 8.84 -2.35
CA ILE A 104 -4.95 10.28 -2.64
C ILE A 104 -4.40 10.99 -1.40
N GLU A 105 -4.98 10.75 -0.23
CA GLU A 105 -4.51 11.35 1.04
C GLU A 105 -3.05 10.96 1.34
N VAL A 106 -2.66 9.71 1.08
CA VAL A 106 -1.28 9.24 1.27
C VAL A 106 -0.33 9.93 0.31
N VAL A 107 -0.72 10.09 -0.96
CA VAL A 107 0.09 10.81 -1.96
C VAL A 107 0.27 12.28 -1.55
N ASP A 108 -0.81 12.96 -1.14
CA ASP A 108 -0.74 14.35 -0.68
C ASP A 108 0.16 14.51 0.56
N LYS A 109 0.20 13.50 1.44
CA LYS A 109 1.09 13.49 2.59
C LYS A 109 2.54 13.25 2.20
N ILE A 110 2.79 12.35 1.23
CA ILE A 110 4.13 12.05 0.71
C ILE A 110 4.71 13.26 -0.03
N ASP A 111 3.90 13.97 -0.82
CA ASP A 111 4.30 15.17 -1.57
C ASP A 111 4.83 16.30 -0.66
N ARG A 112 4.40 16.31 0.61
CA ARG A 112 4.86 17.27 1.62
C ARG A 112 6.15 16.84 2.33
N LEU A 113 6.64 15.63 2.07
CA LEU A 113 7.88 15.16 2.66
C LEU A 113 9.05 15.80 1.92
N GLU A 114 9.92 16.43 2.68
CA GLU A 114 11.19 16.95 2.17
C GLU A 114 12.29 15.89 2.35
N GLN A 115 13.16 15.78 1.35
CA GLN A 115 14.38 15.00 1.50
C GLN A 115 15.28 15.75 2.48
N ILE A 116 15.51 15.15 3.66
CA ILE A 116 16.55 15.65 4.57
C ILE A 116 17.88 15.27 3.94
N ASN A 117 18.50 16.20 3.22
CA ASN A 117 19.87 16.08 2.78
C ASN A 117 20.78 16.28 4.00
N GLU A 118 21.39 15.21 4.50
CA GLU A 118 22.57 15.28 5.39
C GLU A 118 23.83 15.68 4.61
#